data_AF-A0A6J6UII7-F1
#
_entry.id   AF-A0A6J6UII7-F1
#
_cell.length_a   1.000
_cell.length_b   1.000
_cell.length_c   1.000
_cell.angle_alpha   90.00
_cell.angle_beta   90.00
_cell.angle_gamma   90.00
#
_symmetry.space_group_name_H-M   'P 1'
#
loop_
_entity.id
_entity.type
_entity.pdbx_description
1 polymer ?
#
loop_
_entity_poly.entity_id
_entity_poly.type
_entity_poly.pdbx_seq_one_letter_code
_entity_poly.pdbx_strand_id
1 'polypeptide(L)'
;MKLVVLGWDPYLRLIRYGVPVKTTIELPDDLAAQARRCAAESGTTLRSVIEEALRRELARRQHPVEWKADADLAYGSGGLSPTAMSMTWAELRDLAMQR
;
A
#
# COMPACT_ATOMS: atom_id res chain seq x y z
N MET A 1 -5.03 -31.26 -25.96
CA MET A 1 -3.94 -30.34 -26.31
C MET A 1 -4.39 -28.93 -25.93
N LYS A 2 -4.00 -28.44 -24.74
CA LYS A 2 -4.35 -27.10 -24.24
C LYS A 2 -3.20 -26.16 -24.57
N LEU A 3 -3.44 -25.19 -25.44
CA LEU A 3 -2.53 -24.06 -25.62
C LEU A 3 -2.82 -23.06 -24.50
N VAL A 4 -1.88 -22.99 -23.55
CA VAL A 4 -1.83 -21.91 -22.56
C VAL A 4 -1.35 -20.67 -23.30
N VAL A 5 -2.24 -19.70 -23.48
CA VAL A 5 -1.88 -18.37 -23.98
C VAL A 5 -1.07 -17.70 -22.87
N LEU A 6 0.25 -17.81 -22.98
CA LEU A 6 1.20 -17.03 -22.20
C LEU A 6 0.92 -15.55 -22.50
N GLY A 7 0.64 -14.80 -21.43
CA GLY A 7 0.25 -13.39 -21.49
C GLY A 7 1.17 -12.58 -22.38
N TRP A 8 0.58 -11.94 -23.39
CA TRP A 8 1.19 -10.83 -24.09
C TRP A 8 1.22 -9.65 -23.11
N ASP A 9 2.37 -9.42 -22.45
CA ASP A 9 2.61 -8.21 -21.67
C ASP A 9 3.41 -7.21 -22.53
N PRO A 10 2.74 -6.20 -23.14
CA PRO A 10 3.41 -5.21 -23.97
C PRO A 10 4.19 -4.17 -23.15
N TYR A 11 4.18 -4.22 -21.82
CA TYR A 11 4.69 -3.15 -20.96
C TYR A 11 6.12 -3.39 -20.45
N LEU A 12 6.65 -4.61 -20.53
CA LEU A 12 7.99 -4.92 -20.00
C LEU A 12 9.17 -4.48 -20.90
N ARG A 13 8.92 -3.92 -22.09
CA ARG A 13 9.98 -3.46 -23.01
C ARG A 13 10.16 -1.94 -23.11
N LEU A 14 9.30 -1.14 -22.49
CA LEU A 14 9.34 0.33 -22.58
C LEU A 14 9.88 1.03 -21.34
N ILE A 15 10.36 0.30 -20.32
CA ILE A 15 11.10 0.88 -19.19
C ILE A 15 12.55 1.15 -19.62
N ARG A 16 12.69 1.95 -20.67
CA ARG A 16 13.97 2.52 -21.12
C ARG A 16 13.69 3.98 -21.47
N TYR A 17 14.12 4.85 -20.54
CA TYR A 17 14.07 6.32 -20.52
C TYR A 17 12.74 6.95 -20.07
N GLY A 18 12.80 7.85 -19.09
CA GLY A 18 11.69 8.53 -18.44
C GLY A 18 10.90 9.51 -19.33
N VAL A 19 10.35 9.01 -20.43
CA VAL A 19 9.39 9.73 -21.26
C VAL A 19 7.97 9.58 -20.70
N PRO A 20 7.23 10.69 -20.54
CA PRO A 20 5.86 10.64 -20.06
C PRO A 20 4.96 9.91 -21.06
N VAL A 21 4.17 8.96 -20.56
CA VAL A 21 3.14 8.27 -21.36
C VAL A 21 1.84 9.08 -21.35
N LYS A 22 1.10 9.01 -22.47
CA LYS A 22 -0.28 9.51 -22.55
C LYS A 22 -1.22 8.34 -22.36
N THR A 23 -2.01 8.40 -21.30
CA THR A 23 -3.05 7.41 -21.00
C THR A 23 -4.41 8.10 -21.07
N THR A 24 -5.36 7.49 -21.77
CA THR A 24 -6.76 7.91 -21.75
C THR A 24 -7.47 7.09 -20.68
N ILE A 25 -8.13 7.75 -19.72
CA ILE A 25 -8.90 7.13 -18.65
C ILE A 25 -10.30 7.73 -18.63
N GLU A 26 -11.30 6.90 -18.34
CA GLU A 26 -12.66 7.37 -18.11
C GLU A 26 -12.81 7.76 -16.63
N LEU A 27 -13.38 8.94 -16.38
CA LEU A 27 -13.62 9.45 -15.04
C LEU A 27 -15.07 9.91 -14.94
N PRO A 28 -15.73 9.73 -13.78
CA PRO A 28 -17.00 10.37 -13.50
C PRO A 28 -16.90 11.90 -13.67
N ASP A 29 -17.95 12.50 -14.24
CA ASP A 29 -17.96 13.93 -14.58
C ASP A 29 -17.74 14.83 -13.36
N ASP A 30 -18.35 14.46 -12.23
CA ASP A 30 -18.24 15.16 -10.95
C ASP A 30 -16.81 15.11 -10.40
N LEU A 31 -16.13 13.96 -10.51
CA LEU A 31 -14.73 13.81 -10.10
C LEU A 31 -13.80 14.61 -11.01
N ALA A 32 -14.03 14.58 -12.33
CA ALA A 32 -13.26 15.36 -13.28
C ALA A 32 -13.43 16.88 -13.05
N ALA A 33 -14.64 17.32 -12.70
CA ALA A 33 -14.91 18.71 -12.33
C ALA A 33 -14.23 19.12 -11.02
N GLN A 34 -14.22 18.25 -10.01
CA GLN A 34 -13.50 18.48 -8.75
C GLN A 34 -11.99 18.60 -8.98
N ALA A 35 -11.40 17.68 -9.74
CA ALA A 35 -9.96 17.71 -10.04
C ALA A 35 -9.56 18.97 -10.83
N ARG A 36 -10.40 19.43 -11.77
CA ARG A 36 -10.18 20.70 -12.49
C ARG A 36 -10.23 21.92 -11.58
N ARG A 37 -11.20 21.97 -10.65
CA ARG A 37 -11.28 23.06 -9.65
C ARG A 37 -10.06 23.09 -8.76
N CYS A 38 -9.65 21.94 -8.23
CA CYS A 38 -8.44 21.82 -7.42
C CYS A 38 -7.19 22.31 -8.16
N ALA A 39 -7.04 21.95 -9.45
CA ALA A 39 -5.95 22.43 -10.28
C ALA A 39 -5.95 23.96 -10.41
N ALA A 40 -7.12 24.56 -10.70
CA ALA A 40 -7.28 26.00 -10.82
C ALA A 40 -6.99 26.75 -9.52
N GLU A 41 -7.56 26.28 -8.41
CA GLU A 41 -7.37 26.86 -7.07
C GLU A 41 -5.90 26.78 -6.61
N SER A 42 -5.20 25.71 -6.98
CA SER A 42 -3.80 25.50 -6.63
C SER A 42 -2.81 26.14 -7.62
N GLY A 43 -3.28 26.75 -8.72
CA GLY A 43 -2.41 27.28 -9.77
C GLY A 43 -1.59 26.21 -10.50
N THR A 44 -2.10 24.98 -10.59
CA THR A 44 -1.42 23.83 -11.23
C THR A 44 -2.25 23.26 -12.39
N THR A 45 -1.76 22.20 -13.02
CA THR A 45 -2.48 21.53 -14.12
C THR A 45 -3.25 20.32 -13.62
N LEU A 46 -4.34 19.96 -14.32
CA LEU A 46 -5.08 18.70 -14.07
C LEU A 46 -4.14 17.48 -14.13
N ARG A 47 -3.15 17.50 -15.03
CA ARG A 47 -2.13 16.45 -15.12
C ARG A 47 -1.35 16.32 -13.81
N SER A 48 -0.88 17.43 -13.24
CA SER A 48 -0.14 17.45 -11.97
C SER A 48 -0.98 16.92 -10.81
N VAL A 49 -2.27 17.31 -10.75
CA VAL A 49 -3.20 16.79 -9.73
C VAL A 49 -3.35 15.27 -9.84
N ILE A 50 -3.55 14.74 -11.06
CA ILE A 50 -3.70 13.30 -11.30
C ILE A 50 -2.39 12.56 -11.00
N GLU A 51 -1.24 13.08 -11.42
CA GLU A 51 0.07 12.46 -11.18
C GLU A 51 0.38 12.37 -9.67
N GLU A 52 0.11 13.44 -8.92
CA GLU A 52 0.32 13.48 -7.48
C GLU A 52 -0.60 12.49 -6.75
N ALA A 53 -1.89 12.48 -7.10
CA ALA A 53 -2.85 11.54 -6.52
C ALA A 53 -2.43 10.08 -6.78
N LEU A 54 -2.00 9.77 -8.01
CA LEU A 54 -1.56 8.43 -8.36
C LEU A 54 -0.28 8.03 -7.62
N ARG A 55 0.70 8.93 -7.49
CA ARG A 55 1.93 8.68 -6.72
C ARG A 55 1.62 8.39 -5.27
N ARG A 56 0.76 9.20 -4.63
CA ARG A 56 0.34 9.01 -3.23
C ARG A 56 -0.33 7.67 -3.03
N GLU A 57 -1.25 7.29 -3.91
CA GLU A 57 -1.97 6.02 -3.80
C GLU A 57 -1.03 4.81 -4.00
N LEU A 58 -0.11 4.89 -4.96
CA LEU A 58 0.88 3.83 -5.17
C LEU A 58 1.87 3.72 -4.01
N ALA A 59 2.30 4.83 -3.43
CA ALA A 59 3.16 4.82 -2.24
C ALA A 59 2.44 4.19 -1.04
N ARG A 60 1.17 4.59 -0.81
CA ARG A 60 0.31 4.03 0.24
C ARG A 60 0.13 2.52 0.11
N ARG A 61 0.07 1.99 -1.12
CA ARG A 61 -0.07 0.55 -1.37
C ARG A 61 1.25 -0.21 -1.27
N GLN A 62 2.37 0.41 -1.64
CA GLN A 62 3.70 -0.21 -1.56
C GLN A 62 4.18 -0.37 -0.11
N HIS A 63 3.74 0.52 0.77
CA HIS A 63 3.94 0.38 2.21
C HIS A 63 2.63 -0.07 2.85
N PRO A 64 2.27 -1.38 2.80
CA PRO A 64 1.27 -1.87 3.74
C PRO A 64 1.74 -1.42 5.12
N VAL A 65 0.87 -0.75 5.88
CA VAL A 65 1.20 -0.28 7.23
C VAL A 65 1.63 -1.52 7.98
N GLU A 66 2.93 -1.71 8.08
CA GLU A 66 3.52 -2.80 8.83
C GLU A 66 3.10 -2.50 10.25
N TRP A 67 2.23 -3.35 10.81
CA TRP A 67 1.89 -3.22 12.21
C TRP A 67 3.20 -3.35 12.98
N LYS A 68 3.67 -2.23 13.52
CA LYS A 68 4.79 -2.18 14.44
C LYS A 68 4.18 -2.08 15.82
N ALA A 69 4.49 -3.06 16.67
CA ALA A 69 4.27 -2.88 18.09
C ALA A 69 4.96 -1.58 18.51
N ASP A 70 4.26 -0.78 19.30
CA ASP A 70 4.90 0.34 19.96
C ASP A 70 6.03 -0.22 20.82
N ALA A 71 7.25 0.29 20.62
CA ALA A 71 8.43 -0.19 21.35
C ALA A 71 8.26 0.04 22.86
N ASP A 72 7.49 1.06 23.25
CA ASP A 72 7.18 1.36 24.64
C ASP A 72 6.16 0.38 25.24
N LEU A 73 5.39 -0.32 24.40
CA LEU A 73 4.47 -1.39 24.81
C LEU A 73 5.12 -2.78 24.74
N ALA A 74 6.35 -2.89 24.25
CA ALA A 74 7.09 -4.14 24.18
C ALA A 74 7.83 -4.41 25.50
N TYR A 75 7.70 -5.63 26.03
CA TYR A 75 8.48 -6.06 27.19
C TYR A 75 9.82 -6.67 26.76
N GLY A 76 10.90 -5.89 26.89
CA GLY A 76 12.26 -6.33 26.58
C GLY A 76 12.48 -6.74 25.12
N SER A 77 13.61 -7.41 24.84
CA SER A 77 14.01 -7.83 23.48
C SER A 77 13.86 -9.33 23.20
N GLY A 78 13.26 -10.09 24.13
CA GLY A 78 13.24 -11.56 24.10
C GLY A 78 11.92 -12.22 23.66
N GLY A 79 10.82 -11.47 23.59
CA GLY A 79 9.50 -12.04 23.31
C GLY A 79 9.03 -13.05 24.37
N LEU A 80 8.16 -13.98 23.98
CA LEU A 80 7.72 -15.08 24.85
C LEU A 80 8.88 -16.06 25.10
N SER A 81 8.97 -16.60 26.32
CA SER A 81 9.93 -17.67 26.62
C SER A 81 9.63 -18.91 25.75
N PRO A 82 10.63 -19.79 25.49
CA PRO A 82 10.42 -20.99 24.69
C PRO A 82 9.26 -21.87 25.20
N THR A 83 9.10 -21.95 26.52
CA THR A 83 8.01 -22.68 27.18
C THR A 83 6.65 -22.02 26.94
N ALA A 84 6.61 -20.68 26.94
CA ALA A 84 5.40 -19.91 26.68
C ALA A 84 4.97 -19.98 25.19
N MET A 85 5.91 -20.15 24.26
CA MET A 85 5.59 -20.28 22.84
C MET A 85 4.79 -21.54 22.49
N SER A 86 4.90 -22.61 23.29
CA SER A 86 4.16 -23.86 23.07
C SER A 86 2.83 -23.93 23.84
N MET A 87 2.49 -22.90 24.60
CA MET A 87 1.27 -22.87 25.41
C MET A 87 0.07 -22.39 24.60
N THR A 88 -1.10 -22.90 24.97
CA THR A 88 -2.38 -22.34 24.55
C THR A 88 -2.63 -20.99 25.20
N TRP A 89 -3.58 -20.23 24.66
CA TRP A 89 -3.92 -18.92 25.22
C TRP A 89 -4.43 -18.99 26.67
N ALA A 90 -5.18 -20.04 27.01
CA ALA A 90 -5.69 -20.22 28.37
C ALA A 90 -4.53 -20.40 29.37
N GLU A 91 -3.56 -21.25 29.04
CA GLU A 91 -2.39 -21.52 29.88
C GLU A 91 -1.52 -20.27 30.07
N LEU A 92 -1.30 -19.50 28.99
CA LEU A 92 -0.56 -18.24 29.05
C LEU A 92 -1.23 -17.21 29.97
N ARG A 93 -2.56 -17.07 29.85
CA ARG A 93 -3.34 -16.16 30.67
C ARG A 93 -3.28 -16.54 32.14
N ASP A 94 -3.45 -17.83 32.44
CA ASP A 94 -3.45 -18.31 33.82
C ASP A 94 -2.05 -18.16 34.45
N LEU A 95 -0.98 -18.39 33.69
CA LEU A 95 0.40 -18.14 34.12
C LEU A 95 0.64 -16.66 34.46
N ALA A 96 0.17 -15.73 33.61
CA ALA A 96 0.37 -14.30 33.82
C ALA A 96 -0.40 -13.74 35.04
N MET A 97 -1.49 -14.41 35.43
CA MET A 97 -2.35 -13.99 36.55
C MET A 97 -1.99 -14.65 37.88
N GLN A 98 -1.06 -15.60 37.89
CA GLN A 98 -0.51 -16.17 39.13
C GLN A 98 0.52 -15.20 39.70
N ARG A 99 0.09 -14.39 40.68
CA ARG A 99 0.94 -13.54 41.50
C ARG A 99 1.19 -14.16 42.86
#